data_AF-A0A7K1AD27-F1
#
_entry.id   AF-A0A7K1AD27-F1
#
_cell.length_a   1.000
_cell.length_b   1.000
_cell.length_c   1.000
_cell.angle_alpha   90.00
_cell.angle_beta   90.00
_cell.angle_gamma   90.00
#
_symmetry.space_group_name_H-M   'P 1'
#
loop_
_entity.id
_entity.type
_entity.pdbx_description
1 polymer ?
#
loop_
_entity_poly.entity_id
_entity_poly.type
_entity_poly.pdbx_seq_one_letter_code
_entity_poly.pdbx_strand_id
1 'polypeptide(L)' 'MSPSADAQHVVIIGAGITGLTAAHRLLKITTASDYRGMPVTVTVIESDAEVGGKIRSSPFAGITELDEG' A
#
# COMPACT_ATOMS: atom_id res chain seq x y z
N MET A 1 2.89 10.85 13.09
CA MET A 1 4.05 11.50 12.46
C MET A 1 3.52 12.62 11.59
N SER A 2 3.82 13.88 11.91
CA SER A 2 3.53 14.98 11.01
C SER A 2 4.50 14.91 9.81
N PRO A 3 4.07 15.21 8.58
CA PRO A 3 4.99 15.29 7.45
C PRO A 3 6.05 16.35 7.73
N SER A 4 7.30 16.08 7.36
CA SER A 4 8.34 17.11 7.31
C SER A 4 7.91 18.17 6.28
N ALA A 5 8.12 19.46 6.59
CA ALA A 5 7.78 20.56 5.69
C ALA A 5 8.46 20.43 4.30
N ASP A 6 9.56 19.68 4.22
CA ASP A 6 10.34 19.44 3.00
C ASP A 6 10.10 18.05 2.36
N ALA A 7 9.07 17.30 2.77
CA ALA A 7 8.73 16.00 2.20
C ALA A 7 7.46 16.07 1.36
N GLN A 8 7.46 15.42 0.20
CA GLN A 8 6.24 15.23 -0.58
C GLN A 8 5.37 14.16 0.10
N HIS A 9 4.12 14.49 0.39
CA HIS A 9 3.17 13.55 0.97
C HIS A 9 2.17 13.08 -0.07
N VAL A 10 2.18 11.78 -0.37
CA VAL A 10 1.25 11.13 -1.30
C VAL A 10 0.23 10.33 -0.51
N VAL A 11 -1.06 10.61 -0.76
CA VAL A 11 -2.18 9.85 -0.19
C VAL A 11 -2.77 8.96 -1.29
N ILE A 12 -2.86 7.66 -1.03
CA ILE A 12 -3.46 6.66 -1.91
C ILE A 12 -4.78 6.22 -1.27
N ILE A 13 -5.87 6.28 -2.03
CA ILE A 13 -7.19 5.82 -1.61
C ILE A 13 -7.45 4.44 -2.20
N GLY A 14 -7.72 3.46 -1.33
CA GLY A 14 -7.87 2.05 -1.63
C GLY A 14 -6.57 1.27 -1.42
N ALA A 15 -6.63 0.25 -0.56
CA ALA A 15 -5.57 -0.74 -0.32
C ALA A 15 -5.84 -2.08 -1.03
N GLY A 16 -6.53 -2.04 -2.18
CA GLY A 16 -6.49 -3.14 -3.15
C GLY A 16 -5.12 -3.27 -3.82
N ILE A 17 -4.94 -4.30 -4.66
CA ILE A 17 -3.66 -4.58 -5.31
C ILE A 17 -3.05 -3.39 -6.07
N THR A 18 -3.89 -2.57 -6.72
CA THR A 18 -3.43 -1.37 -7.44
C THR A 18 -2.85 -0.33 -6.49
N GLY A 19 -3.54 -0.02 -5.40
CA GLY A 19 -3.09 0.96 -4.41
C GLY A 19 -1.85 0.50 -3.66
N LEU A 20 -1.81 -0.78 -3.24
CA LEU A 20 -0.64 -1.37 -2.60
C LEU A 20 0.57 -1.41 -3.55
N THR A 21 0.36 -1.71 -4.84
CA THR A 21 1.43 -1.67 -5.84
C THR A 21 1.95 -0.25 -6.04
N ALA A 22 1.06 0.75 -6.13
CA ALA A 22 1.45 2.15 -6.23
C ALA A 22 2.29 2.58 -5.01
N ALA A 23 1.85 2.25 -3.80
CA ALA A 23 2.58 2.53 -2.56
C ALA A 23 3.96 1.86 -2.55
N HIS A 24 4.00 0.57 -2.86
CA HIS A 24 5.23 -0.22 -2.91
C HIS A 24 6.23 0.35 -3.93
N ARG A 25 5.75 0.69 -5.14
CA ARG A 25 6.60 1.23 -6.21
C ARG A 25 7.12 2.63 -5.87
N LEU A 26 6.28 3.50 -5.34
CA LEU A 26 6.71 4.82 -4.88
C LEU A 26 7.82 4.69 -3.85
N LEU A 27 7.60 3.93 -2.77
CA LEU A 27 8.60 3.70 -1.74
C LEU A 27 9.89 3.13 -2.33
N LYS A 28 9.81 2.06 -3.12
CA LYS A 28 10.98 1.42 -3.72
C LYS A 28 11.81 2.37 -4.59
N ILE A 29 11.17 3.24 -5.36
CA ILE A 29 11.85 4.22 -6.22
C ILE A 29 12.45 5.35 -5.37
N THR A 30 11.70 5.88 -4.40
CA THR A 30 12.09 7.09 -3.66
C THR A 30 13.09 6.79 -2.54
N THR A 31 13.21 5.54 -2.10
CA THR A 31 14.23 5.11 -1.12
C THR A 31 15.47 4.51 -1.78
N ALA A 32 15.55 4.48 -3.12
CA ALA A 32 16.74 4.01 -3.83
C ALA A 32 17.93 4.96 -3.59
N SER A 33 19.15 4.42 -3.53
CA SER A 33 20.36 5.20 -3.22
C SER A 33 20.74 6.23 -4.30
N ASP A 34 20.32 5.98 -5.53
CA ASP A 34 20.49 6.86 -6.69
C ASP A 34 19.32 7.84 -6.88
N TYR A 35 18.28 7.77 -6.04
CA TYR A 35 17.21 8.75 -6.05
C TYR A 35 17.73 10.15 -5.69
N ARG A 36 17.27 11.17 -6.42
CA ARG A 36 17.68 12.58 -6.26
C ARG A 36 16.51 13.53 -6.04
N GLY A 37 15.28 13.00 -5.90
CA GLY A 37 14.09 13.80 -5.64
C GLY A 37 13.89 14.12 -4.15
N MET A 38 12.80 14.82 -3.84
CA MET A 38 12.42 15.11 -2.45
C MET A 38 12.02 13.81 -1.72
N PRO A 39 12.29 13.70 -0.41
CA PRO A 39 11.78 12.58 0.38
C PRO A 39 10.26 12.43 0.21
N VAL A 40 9.80 11.21 -0.03
CA VAL A 40 8.36 10.92 -0.22
C VAL A 40 7.84 10.14 0.98
N THR A 41 6.76 10.65 1.57
CA THR A 41 5.95 9.95 2.57
C THR A 41 4.68 9.45 1.90
N VAL A 42 4.30 8.19 2.13
CA VAL A 42 3.09 7.59 1.55
C VAL A 42 2.12 7.22 2.66
N THR A 43 0.84 7.59 2.50
CA THR A 43 -0.26 7.11 3.34
C THR A 43 -1.29 6.41 2.46
N VAL A 44 -1.65 5.18 2.82
CA VAL A 44 -2.73 4.43 2.16
C VAL A 44 -3.94 4.46 3.09
N ILE A 45 -5.11 4.78 2.55
CA ILE A 45 -6.38 4.78 3.26
C ILE A 45 -7.29 3.73 2.62
N GLU A 46 -7.78 2.79 3.42
CA GLU A 46 -8.73 1.75 3.01
C GLU A 46 -10.02 1.90 3.84
N SER A 47 -11.15 1.65 3.19
CA SER A 47 -12.47 1.61 3.83
C SER A 47 -12.70 0.34 4.64
N ASP A 48 -12.20 -0.78 4.16
CA ASP A 48 -12.33 -2.08 4.81
C ASP A 48 -11.35 -2.25 5.99
N ALA A 49 -11.66 -3.17 6.89
CA ALA A 49 -10.78 -3.54 8.01
C ALA A 49 -9.52 -4.29 7.56
N GLU A 50 -9.51 -4.81 6.32
CA GLU A 50 -8.44 -5.59 5.73
C GLU A 50 -8.04 -5.00 4.37
N VAL A 51 -6.79 -5.23 3.98
CA VAL A 51 -6.26 -4.85 2.67
C VAL A 51 -6.43 -5.98 1.66
N GLY A 52 -6.10 -5.74 0.39
CA GLY A 52 -6.17 -6.73 -0.69
C GLY A 52 -7.27 -6.44 -1.70
N GLY A 53 -8.38 -5.84 -1.24
CA GLY A 53 -9.53 -5.51 -2.08
C GLY A 53 -10.21 -6.78 -2.57
N LYS A 54 -10.19 -7.00 -3.90
CA LYS A 54 -10.62 -8.24 -4.56
C LYS A 54 -9.50 -9.29 -4.61
N ILE A 55 -8.71 -9.38 -3.56
CA ILE A 55 -7.77 -10.49 -3.40
C ILE A 55 -7.96 -10.91 -1.96
N ARG A 56 -8.80 -11.90 -1.76
CA ARG A 56 -9.15 -12.40 -0.42
C ARG A 56 -9.00 -13.90 -0.38
N SER A 57 -8.30 -14.39 0.63
CA SER A 57 -8.23 -15.80 0.93
C SER A 57 -8.59 -16.01 2.39
N SER A 58 -9.50 -16.96 2.66
CA SER A 58 -9.93 -17.24 4.04
C SER A 58 -10.03 -18.74 4.32
N PRO A 59 -9.99 -19.17 5.60
CA PRO A 59 -10.22 -20.56 5.94
C PRO A 59 -11.71 -20.96 5.79
N PHE A 60 -11.96 -22.08 5.12
CA PHE A 60 -13.31 -22.65 5.01
C PHE A 60 -13.28 -24.18 4.94
N ALA A 61 -14.16 -24.85 5.70
CA ALA A 61 -14.33 -26.31 5.68
C ALA A 61 -13.03 -27.14 5.80
N GLY A 62 -12.07 -26.68 6.61
CA GLY A 62 -10.79 -27.35 6.80
C GLY A 62 -9.72 -27.03 5.75
N ILE A 63 -10.03 -26.20 4.76
CA ILE A 63 -9.06 -25.59 3.85
C ILE A 63 -8.53 -24.31 4.52
N THR A 64 -7.21 -24.15 4.59
CA THR A 64 -6.57 -23.03 5.28
C THR A 64 -6.65 -21.71 4.51
N GLU A 65 -6.53 -21.77 3.18
CA GLU A 65 -6.61 -20.61 2.29
C GLU A 65 -7.47 -20.97 1.08
N LEU A 66 -8.74 -20.59 1.13
CA LEU A 66 -9.66 -20.63 0.01
C LEU A 66 -9.72 -19.24 -0.61
N ASP A 67 -9.42 -19.12 -1.90
CA ASP A 67 -9.60 -17.88 -2.68
C ASP A 67 -11.10 -17.54 -2.78
N GLU A 68 -11.45 -16.35 -2.28
CA GLU A 68 -12.80 -15.79 -2.28
C GLU A 68 -13.04 -14.76 -3.40
N GLY A 69 -11.96 -14.38 -4.11
CA GLY A 69 -12.00 -13.48 -5.26
C GLY A 69 -11.40 -12.10 -5.06
#